data_AF-A0A5C6EEK9-F1
#
_entry.id   AF-A0A5C6EEK9-F1
#
_cell.length_a   1.000
_cell.length_b   1.000
_cell.length_c   1.000
_cell.angle_alpha   90.00
_cell.angle_beta   90.00
_cell.angle_gamma   90.00
#
_symmetry.space_group_name_H-M   'P 1'
#
loop_
_entity.id
_entity.type
_entity.pdbx_description
1 polymer ?
#
loop_
_entity_poly.entity_id
_entity_poly.type
_entity_poly.pdbx_seq_one_letter_code
_entity_poly.pdbx_strand_id
1 'polypeptide(L)'
;MLTSGSLMGDTFQIACTACKQRLKIRQTARGKIVACPKCDAKLRIPQASLQPQPTQPTQPSRNSPLADPANQQQQRISASPVTLSDAVGESIRDGQELPVAKMINASSKPHPESPQTSDNLFGVEIPAMTAAPFVPSPRERRLAGLKTSAHPVRQQPRVDLAKAIKSQLSGKIPRQSVGLGYRIGLSINAVFMMMLPMAYVGLIFASIYGMYVYTFDWLPTLFQRMPRGRVAIFAVAIYIAPIVAGVTVIIFMIKPLLMTVIKGGDVRSRSINREGEPLLFELVDHICDVTGAPKPSRIDVDSDVNASASYGRGLRSLFSNDLVLTIGVPLVASLNTREFAGVLAHEFGHFSQGAGMRASYLIRSINGWFSRVVYQRDGIDETLDDAIEDSESVLGLVWLIARVGVSIVRGVMWVFMMVAHMGSCFLLRQMEFDADRYETFVSGSETFASTTRSMRTLGHAQHAAMIGLSGLINKAVMIDDIPKMIQMLERQIPQSSRAKILADIDEERTGLLDSHPSDASRIAAAAKCEAPGIWTVERPARELFRHYDRLCQNVTQDFYRNQIGRLINPDELQPVEKHLAGFAGG
;
A
#
# COMPACT_ATOMS: atom_id res chain seq x y z
N MET A 1 52.14 18.97 -31.98
CA MET A 1 52.74 17.89 -31.18
C MET A 1 51.63 17.10 -30.48
N LEU A 2 51.96 15.93 -29.93
CA LEU A 2 51.19 15.14 -28.95
C LEU A 2 50.90 16.00 -27.68
N THR A 3 49.95 15.77 -26.76
CA THR A 3 48.84 14.81 -26.52
C THR A 3 47.96 15.42 -25.39
N SER A 4 46.77 14.95 -24.96
CA SER A 4 45.83 13.86 -25.31
C SER A 4 44.48 14.13 -24.60
N GLY A 5 43.33 13.62 -25.09
CA GLY A 5 42.06 13.78 -24.37
C GLY A 5 40.82 13.22 -25.09
N SER A 6 40.75 11.90 -25.28
CA SER A 6 39.56 11.23 -25.83
C SER A 6 39.09 10.14 -24.88
N LEU A 7 37.84 10.25 -24.40
CA LEU A 7 37.15 9.20 -23.64
C LEU A 7 36.04 8.62 -24.53
N MET A 8 36.31 7.46 -25.11
CA MET A 8 35.32 6.62 -25.76
C MET A 8 34.86 5.50 -24.83
N GLY A 9 33.55 5.31 -24.74
CA GLY A 9 32.98 4.06 -25.25
C GLY A 9 32.25 3.16 -24.26
N ASP A 10 30.93 3.30 -24.21
CA ASP A 10 29.99 2.27 -23.75
C ASP A 10 29.81 1.12 -24.76
N THR A 11 30.93 0.61 -25.29
CA THR A 11 30.98 -0.54 -26.18
C THR A 11 31.99 -1.57 -25.71
N PHE A 12 31.55 -2.81 -25.51
CA PHE A 12 32.42 -3.95 -25.24
C PHE A 12 32.60 -4.81 -26.50
N GLN A 13 33.60 -5.69 -26.49
CA GLN A 13 33.85 -6.62 -27.60
C GLN A 13 33.37 -8.02 -27.28
N ILE A 14 32.70 -8.66 -28.25
CA ILE A 14 32.35 -10.08 -28.21
C ILE A 14 32.86 -10.77 -29.47
N ALA A 15 33.36 -12.00 -29.36
CA ALA A 15 33.73 -12.81 -30.51
C ALA A 15 32.50 -13.59 -31.02
N CYS A 16 32.26 -13.58 -32.33
CA CYS A 16 31.28 -14.49 -32.93
C CYS A 16 31.69 -15.94 -32.66
N THR A 17 30.79 -16.76 -32.11
CA THR A 17 31.05 -18.17 -31.81
C THR A 17 31.43 -18.96 -33.06
N ALA A 18 30.75 -18.70 -34.19
CA ALA A 18 30.96 -19.35 -35.48
C ALA A 18 32.24 -18.86 -36.20
N CYS A 19 32.34 -17.58 -36.57
CA CYS A 19 33.44 -17.07 -37.41
C CYS A 19 34.61 -16.41 -36.66
N LYS A 20 34.59 -16.42 -35.33
CA LYS A 20 35.58 -15.80 -34.40
C LYS A 20 35.83 -14.28 -34.57
N GLN A 21 35.16 -13.62 -35.51
CA GLN A 21 35.22 -12.17 -35.70
C GLN A 21 34.85 -11.42 -34.42
N ARG A 22 35.68 -10.47 -33.98
CA ARG A 22 35.36 -9.56 -32.87
C ARG A 22 34.38 -8.48 -33.34
N LEU A 23 33.30 -8.30 -32.59
CA LEU A 23 32.26 -7.30 -32.82
C LEU A 23 32.26 -6.29 -31.67
N LYS A 24 32.23 -4.99 -31.95
CA LYS A 24 31.96 -3.95 -30.94
C LYS A 24 30.44 -3.84 -30.76
N ILE A 25 29.97 -4.02 -29.53
CA ILE A 25 28.55 -4.05 -29.16
C ILE A 25 28.30 -3.03 -28.04
N ARG A 26 27.24 -2.21 -28.15
CA ARG A 26 26.86 -1.22 -27.11
C ARG A 26 26.36 -1.93 -25.84
N GLN A 27 26.57 -1.33 -24.66
CA GLN A 27 26.08 -1.89 -23.38
C GLN A 27 24.55 -2.18 -23.41
N THR A 28 23.76 -1.31 -24.04
CA THR A 28 22.29 -1.41 -24.20
C THR A 28 21.79 -2.55 -25.10
N ALA A 29 22.70 -3.33 -25.70
CA ALA A 29 22.39 -4.54 -26.47
C ALA A 29 22.51 -5.86 -25.65
N ARG A 30 22.91 -5.80 -24.37
CA ARG A 30 22.95 -6.98 -23.49
C ARG A 30 21.58 -7.66 -23.39
N GLY A 31 21.57 -9.00 -23.37
CA GLY A 31 20.37 -9.85 -23.37
C GLY A 31 19.69 -10.02 -24.74
N LYS A 32 19.89 -9.09 -25.67
CA LYS A 32 19.29 -9.09 -27.03
C LYS A 32 20.07 -10.03 -27.97
N ILE A 33 19.47 -10.34 -29.12
CA ILE A 33 20.10 -11.15 -30.18
C ILE A 33 20.54 -10.21 -31.32
N VAL A 34 21.77 -10.38 -31.82
CA VAL A 34 22.34 -9.57 -32.90
C VAL A 34 22.97 -10.50 -33.94
N ALA A 35 22.74 -10.23 -35.23
CA ALA A 35 23.37 -10.99 -36.31
C ALA A 35 24.85 -10.60 -36.48
N CYS A 36 25.69 -11.56 -36.86
CA CYS A 36 27.11 -11.29 -37.13
C CYS A 36 27.31 -10.75 -38.57
N PRO A 37 27.80 -9.51 -38.79
CA PRO A 37 27.92 -8.90 -40.12
C PRO A 37 28.93 -9.58 -41.08
N LYS A 38 29.55 -10.69 -40.68
CA LYS A 38 30.48 -11.49 -41.51
C LYS A 38 29.94 -12.87 -41.89
N CYS A 39 28.92 -13.40 -41.19
CA CYS A 39 28.40 -14.76 -41.41
C CYS A 39 26.93 -14.95 -41.04
N ASP A 40 26.22 -13.85 -40.75
CA ASP A 40 24.82 -13.73 -40.31
C ASP A 40 24.38 -14.56 -39.09
N ALA A 41 25.29 -15.32 -38.48
CA ALA A 41 25.04 -16.11 -37.28
C ALA A 41 24.47 -15.25 -36.14
N LYS A 42 23.30 -15.64 -35.63
CA LYS A 42 22.56 -14.94 -34.57
C LYS A 42 23.23 -15.18 -33.21
N LEU A 43 23.83 -14.13 -32.66
CA LEU A 43 24.54 -14.14 -31.37
C LEU A 43 23.65 -13.54 -30.29
N ARG A 44 23.34 -14.29 -29.23
CA ARG A 44 22.73 -13.72 -28.02
C ARG A 44 23.82 -13.07 -27.18
N ILE A 45 23.64 -11.78 -26.87
CA ILE A 45 24.61 -11.02 -26.07
C ILE A 45 24.40 -11.36 -24.59
N PRO A 46 25.44 -11.78 -23.84
CA PRO A 46 25.32 -12.04 -22.42
C PRO A 46 24.78 -10.83 -21.66
N GLN A 47 23.91 -11.05 -20.67
CA GLN A 47 23.64 -10.05 -19.64
C GLN A 47 24.85 -9.91 -18.71
N ALA A 48 24.96 -8.77 -18.03
CA ALA A 48 26.08 -8.52 -17.14
C ALA A 48 25.94 -9.36 -15.86
N SER A 49 26.76 -10.41 -15.73
CA SER A 49 27.03 -10.99 -14.42
C SER A 49 27.88 -10.01 -13.62
N LEU A 50 27.41 -9.63 -12.43
CA LEU A 50 28.22 -8.90 -11.45
C LEU A 50 29.50 -9.72 -11.17
N GLN A 51 30.66 -9.18 -11.52
CA GLN A 51 31.96 -9.72 -11.14
C GLN A 51 32.47 -8.97 -9.89
N PRO A 52 33.25 -9.63 -9.01
CA PRO A 52 33.85 -8.97 -7.86
C PRO A 52 34.75 -7.79 -8.26
N GLN A 53 34.83 -6.77 -7.41
CA GLN A 53 35.78 -5.68 -7.61
C GLN A 53 37.23 -6.19 -7.54
N PRO A 54 38.16 -5.67 -8.37
CA PRO A 54 39.59 -5.95 -8.22
C PRO A 54 40.13 -5.25 -6.96
N THR A 55 40.93 -5.97 -6.18
CA THR A 55 41.60 -5.44 -4.99
C THR A 55 42.60 -4.34 -5.35
N GLN A 56 42.63 -3.26 -4.58
CA GLN A 56 43.61 -2.18 -4.75
C GLN A 56 45.04 -2.69 -4.45
N PRO A 57 46.05 -2.30 -5.24
CA PRO A 57 47.45 -2.52 -4.89
C PRO A 57 47.91 -1.52 -3.82
N THR A 58 48.64 -2.00 -2.81
CA THR A 58 49.26 -1.17 -1.79
C THR A 58 50.41 -0.32 -2.35
N GLN A 59 50.52 0.94 -1.92
CA GLN A 59 51.71 1.77 -2.14
C GLN A 59 52.57 1.88 -0.87
N PRO A 60 53.89 2.18 -1.00
CA PRO A 60 54.83 2.13 0.11
C PRO A 60 54.83 3.41 0.95
N SER A 61 55.13 3.28 2.24
CA SER A 61 55.32 4.42 3.15
C SER A 61 56.71 5.06 3.01
N ARG A 62 56.81 6.36 3.31
CA ARG A 62 58.09 7.00 3.67
C ARG A 62 57.90 8.28 4.51
N ASN A 63 58.90 8.52 5.36
CA ASN A 63 59.21 9.74 6.10
C ASN A 63 58.34 10.09 7.34
N SER A 64 58.90 9.76 8.52
CA SER A 64 58.64 10.40 9.82
C SER A 64 59.26 11.82 9.89
N PRO A 65 59.13 12.58 11.00
CA PRO A 65 60.11 12.42 12.10
C PRO A 65 59.59 12.67 13.54
N LEU A 66 60.34 12.15 14.54
CA LEU A 66 60.39 12.53 15.98
C LEU A 66 59.13 12.25 16.85
N ALA A 67 59.22 11.80 18.11
CA ALA A 67 60.34 11.24 18.88
C ALA A 67 59.88 10.41 20.12
N ASP A 68 60.65 9.35 20.42
CA ASP A 68 60.91 8.70 21.74
C ASP A 68 59.78 8.16 22.67
N PRO A 69 60.09 7.23 23.61
CA PRO A 69 59.16 6.13 23.93
C PRO A 69 58.82 5.88 25.42
N ALA A 70 57.77 5.10 25.65
CA ALA A 70 57.47 4.45 26.94
C ALA A 70 57.05 2.98 26.74
N ASN A 71 57.97 2.06 27.04
CA ASN A 71 57.84 0.60 27.15
C ASN A 71 56.83 0.24 28.29
N GLN A 72 55.95 -0.78 28.22
CA GLN A 72 56.25 -2.20 28.47
C GLN A 72 55.00 -3.12 28.34
N GLN A 73 55.24 -4.42 28.04
CA GLN A 73 54.39 -5.62 28.34
C GLN A 73 52.99 -5.71 27.67
N GLN A 74 52.41 -6.87 27.32
CA GLN A 74 52.79 -8.31 27.27
C GLN A 74 51.85 -8.97 26.22
N GLN A 75 52.26 -9.79 25.23
CA GLN A 75 52.67 -11.22 25.30
C GLN A 75 51.70 -12.10 26.12
N ARG A 76 51.08 -13.20 25.63
CA ARG A 76 51.41 -14.15 24.53
C ARG A 76 50.25 -15.12 24.12
N ILE A 77 50.27 -15.59 22.86
CA ILE A 77 50.00 -16.99 22.34
C ILE A 77 48.58 -17.60 22.51
N SER A 78 47.80 -17.95 21.45
CA SER A 78 47.81 -19.12 20.50
C SER A 78 47.34 -20.47 21.10
N ALA A 79 46.80 -21.48 20.38
CA ALA A 79 46.65 -21.76 18.93
C ALA A 79 45.44 -22.70 18.62
N SER A 80 45.21 -23.08 17.34
CA SER A 80 44.17 -24.03 16.86
C SER A 80 44.74 -25.38 16.36
N PRO A 81 43.89 -26.42 16.17
CA PRO A 81 43.66 -27.04 14.83
C PRO A 81 42.15 -27.37 14.56
N VAL A 82 41.57 -27.60 13.36
CA VAL A 82 41.97 -28.11 12.01
C VAL A 82 41.94 -29.66 11.89
N THR A 83 41.18 -30.36 11.01
CA THR A 83 40.04 -30.13 10.06
C THR A 83 39.30 -31.53 9.88
N LEU A 84 38.55 -32.01 8.86
CA LEU A 84 38.16 -31.65 7.47
C LEU A 84 36.97 -32.56 6.98
N SER A 85 36.13 -32.12 6.02
CA SER A 85 35.34 -32.90 4.99
C SER A 85 34.38 -34.05 5.40
N ASP A 86 33.31 -34.43 4.67
CA ASP A 86 32.54 -33.87 3.54
C ASP A 86 31.20 -34.65 3.37
N ALA A 87 30.12 -34.01 2.89
CA ALA A 87 29.09 -34.59 2.00
C ALA A 87 27.89 -33.64 1.70
N VAL A 88 27.80 -33.20 0.44
CA VAL A 88 26.61 -32.90 -0.42
C VAL A 88 25.24 -32.57 0.24
N GLY A 89 24.56 -31.48 -0.15
CA GLY A 89 24.96 -30.46 -1.14
C GLY A 89 23.88 -29.48 -1.62
N GLU A 90 24.28 -28.74 -2.67
CA GLU A 90 23.57 -27.78 -3.54
C GLU A 90 22.74 -26.64 -2.89
N SER A 91 23.26 -25.41 -3.05
CA SER A 91 22.63 -24.17 -2.63
C SER A 91 21.79 -23.51 -3.73
N ILE A 92 20.63 -22.97 -3.34
CA ILE A 92 19.94 -21.93 -4.12
C ILE A 92 20.78 -20.66 -4.06
N ARG A 93 20.90 -19.94 -5.18
CA ARG A 93 21.80 -18.78 -5.33
C ARG A 93 21.13 -17.47 -4.90
N ASP A 94 21.90 -16.64 -4.20
CA ASP A 94 21.54 -15.26 -3.89
C ASP A 94 21.33 -14.39 -5.14
N GLY A 95 20.58 -13.29 -4.98
CA GLY A 95 20.68 -12.11 -5.85
C GLY A 95 19.49 -11.81 -6.76
N GLN A 96 18.39 -12.55 -6.70
CA GLN A 96 17.11 -12.12 -7.28
C GLN A 96 16.10 -11.79 -6.18
N GLU A 97 15.87 -10.49 -5.96
CA GLU A 97 14.71 -10.01 -5.21
C GLU A 97 13.43 -10.53 -5.88
N LEU A 98 12.56 -11.19 -5.11
CA LEU A 98 11.25 -11.60 -5.60
C LEU A 98 10.46 -10.35 -6.05
N PRO A 99 9.69 -10.39 -7.16
CA PRO A 99 8.89 -9.25 -7.61
C PRO A 99 7.99 -8.65 -6.51
N VAL A 100 7.49 -9.51 -5.62
CA VAL A 100 6.69 -9.17 -4.44
C VAL A 100 7.39 -8.21 -3.49
N ALA A 101 8.71 -8.33 -3.29
CA ALA A 101 9.47 -7.43 -2.43
C ALA A 101 9.33 -5.97 -2.89
N LYS A 102 9.43 -5.74 -4.21
CA LYS A 102 9.32 -4.41 -4.82
C LYS A 102 7.88 -3.91 -4.82
N MET A 103 6.91 -4.81 -4.95
CA MET A 103 5.49 -4.47 -4.96
C MET A 103 4.97 -4.16 -3.55
N ILE A 104 5.36 -4.93 -2.52
CA ILE A 104 5.08 -4.61 -1.12
C ILE A 104 5.76 -3.31 -0.72
N ASN A 105 7.05 -3.10 -1.01
CA ASN A 105 7.73 -1.85 -0.67
C ASN A 105 7.21 -0.62 -1.46
N ALA A 106 6.46 -0.82 -2.55
CA ALA A 106 5.74 0.24 -3.26
C ALA A 106 4.34 0.48 -2.67
N SER A 107 3.62 -0.58 -2.25
CA SER A 107 2.32 -0.51 -1.58
C SER A 107 2.40 -0.14 -0.10
N SER A 108 3.56 -0.28 0.54
CA SER A 108 3.81 0.12 1.93
C SER A 108 4.09 1.62 2.09
N LYS A 109 3.95 2.41 1.02
CA LYS A 109 3.68 3.84 1.16
C LYS A 109 2.26 3.97 1.76
N PRO A 110 2.11 4.51 2.97
CA PRO A 110 0.78 4.59 3.57
C PRO A 110 -0.13 5.50 2.75
N HIS A 111 -1.45 5.34 2.95
CA HIS A 111 -2.41 6.35 2.56
C HIS A 111 -1.98 7.73 3.13
N PRO A 112 -2.14 8.84 2.38
CA PRO A 112 -1.62 10.16 2.75
C PRO A 112 -2.31 10.81 3.98
N GLU A 113 -3.09 10.04 4.73
CA GLU A 113 -3.85 10.45 5.92
C GLU A 113 -3.33 9.77 7.21
N SER A 114 -2.37 8.82 7.15
CA SER A 114 -1.69 8.34 8.35
C SER A 114 -0.58 9.33 8.78
N PRO A 115 -0.46 9.69 10.07
CA PRO A 115 0.65 10.49 10.56
C PRO A 115 2.01 9.85 10.25
N GLN A 116 2.95 10.61 9.69
CA GLN A 116 4.33 10.15 9.45
C GLN A 116 5.11 10.10 10.78
N THR A 117 4.90 9.05 11.57
CA THR A 117 5.76 8.74 12.71
C THR A 117 7.15 8.31 12.20
N SER A 118 8.19 9.00 12.66
CA SER A 118 9.58 8.78 12.21
C SER A 118 10.13 7.41 12.60
N ASP A 119 11.04 6.87 11.78
CA ASP A 119 11.43 5.45 11.67
C ASP A 119 12.05 4.76 12.92
N ASN A 120 12.04 5.37 14.11
CA ASN A 120 12.69 4.83 15.31
C ASN A 120 11.89 4.95 16.63
N LEU A 121 10.58 5.24 16.60
CA LEU A 121 9.82 5.54 17.84
C LEU A 121 9.14 4.33 18.52
N PHE A 122 9.07 3.15 17.88
CA PHE A 122 8.21 2.05 18.34
C PHE A 122 8.83 1.06 19.35
N GLY A 123 10.16 1.07 19.55
CA GLY A 123 10.82 0.26 20.58
C GLY A 123 10.74 -1.26 20.41
N VAL A 124 10.31 -1.74 19.23
CA VAL A 124 10.40 -3.15 18.84
C VAL A 124 11.71 -3.33 18.06
N GLU A 125 12.79 -3.66 18.77
CA GLU A 125 14.01 -4.14 18.11
C GLU A 125 13.71 -5.50 17.48
N ILE A 126 13.70 -5.58 16.15
CA ILE A 126 13.58 -6.85 15.43
C ILE A 126 14.92 -7.59 15.57
N PRO A 127 14.99 -8.76 16.24
CA PRO A 127 16.27 -9.41 16.48
C PRO A 127 16.99 -9.80 15.19
N ALA A 128 18.31 -9.61 15.16
CA ALA A 128 19.14 -10.07 14.04
C ALA A 128 19.04 -11.60 13.90
N MET A 129 18.49 -12.07 12.78
CA MET A 129 18.24 -13.50 12.55
C MET A 129 19.55 -14.29 12.40
N THR A 130 20.06 -14.84 13.50
CA THR A 130 21.08 -15.89 13.52
C THR A 130 20.52 -17.16 14.15
N ALA A 131 20.14 -18.14 13.32
CA ALA A 131 19.64 -19.42 13.80
C ALA A 131 20.79 -20.32 14.29
N ALA A 132 20.78 -20.70 15.56
CA ALA A 132 21.60 -21.76 16.12
C ALA A 132 20.72 -22.99 16.43
N PRO A 133 21.18 -24.23 16.14
CA PRO A 133 20.39 -25.43 16.40
C PRO A 133 20.25 -25.68 17.92
N PHE A 134 19.01 -25.74 18.40
CA PHE A 134 18.70 -25.94 19.81
C PHE A 134 18.97 -27.39 20.27
N VAL A 135 19.74 -27.54 21.35
CA VAL A 135 19.93 -28.81 22.06
C VAL A 135 19.27 -28.68 23.44
N PRO A 136 18.15 -29.38 23.72
CA PRO A 136 17.42 -29.22 24.98
C PRO A 136 18.22 -29.65 26.20
N SER A 137 18.19 -28.82 27.25
CA SER A 137 18.98 -29.06 28.45
C SER A 137 18.34 -30.14 29.35
N PRO A 138 19.11 -30.86 30.17
CA PRO A 138 18.56 -31.82 31.13
C PRO A 138 17.65 -31.20 32.23
N ARG A 139 17.57 -29.86 32.33
CA ARG A 139 16.85 -29.16 33.41
C ARG A 139 15.37 -28.96 33.11
N GLU A 140 15.02 -28.70 31.85
CA GLU A 140 13.64 -28.42 31.40
C GLU A 140 12.70 -29.61 31.61
N ARG A 141 13.23 -30.84 31.50
CA ARG A 141 12.51 -32.10 31.72
C ARG A 141 11.92 -32.27 33.13
N ARG A 142 12.24 -31.38 34.08
CA ARG A 142 11.78 -31.42 35.48
C ARG A 142 10.69 -30.40 35.82
N LEU A 143 10.31 -29.51 34.90
CA LEU A 143 9.27 -28.49 35.11
C LEU A 143 7.85 -28.94 34.69
N ALA A 144 7.71 -30.07 33.99
CA ALA A 144 6.44 -30.64 33.54
C ALA A 144 5.53 -31.19 34.68
N GLY A 145 5.79 -30.84 35.94
CA GLY A 145 5.07 -31.33 37.12
C GLY A 145 4.22 -30.27 37.87
N LEU A 146 4.27 -29.00 37.47
CA LEU A 146 3.51 -27.92 38.13
C LEU A 146 2.11 -27.79 37.54
N LYS A 147 1.10 -28.17 38.32
CA LYS A 147 -0.32 -28.01 37.95
C LYS A 147 -0.68 -26.52 37.92
N THR A 148 -1.22 -26.06 36.80
CA THR A 148 -1.76 -24.71 36.65
C THR A 148 -3.11 -24.57 37.36
N SER A 149 -3.16 -23.76 38.42
CA SER A 149 -4.40 -23.41 39.12
C SER A 149 -5.24 -22.43 38.30
N ALA A 150 -6.05 -22.94 37.39
CA ALA A 150 -6.91 -22.12 36.54
C ALA A 150 -8.07 -21.47 37.34
N HIS A 151 -8.07 -20.13 37.41
CA HIS A 151 -9.19 -19.30 36.95
C HIS A 151 -10.42 -20.05 36.37
N PRO A 152 -11.48 -20.45 37.11
CA PRO A 152 -12.69 -20.96 36.46
C PRO A 152 -13.37 -19.85 35.66
N VAL A 153 -13.14 -19.83 34.34
CA VAL A 153 -13.92 -19.03 33.40
C VAL A 153 -15.39 -19.44 33.54
N ARG A 154 -16.22 -18.51 34.00
CA ARG A 154 -17.65 -18.74 34.24
C ARG A 154 -18.35 -19.00 32.90
N GLN A 155 -18.49 -20.27 32.53
CA GLN A 155 -19.12 -20.69 31.28
C GLN A 155 -20.54 -20.13 31.23
N GLN A 156 -20.76 -19.15 30.35
CA GLN A 156 -22.11 -18.71 30.02
C GLN A 156 -22.86 -19.89 29.39
N PRO A 157 -24.17 -20.05 29.64
CA PRO A 157 -24.96 -21.09 28.98
C PRO A 157 -24.85 -20.91 27.46
N ARG A 158 -24.74 -22.01 26.71
CA ARG A 158 -24.55 -22.00 25.25
C ARG A 158 -25.75 -21.37 24.53
N VAL A 159 -25.72 -20.05 24.38
CA VAL A 159 -26.67 -19.29 23.54
C VAL A 159 -26.48 -19.73 22.09
N ASP A 160 -27.51 -20.30 21.49
CA ASP A 160 -27.59 -20.57 20.06
C ASP A 160 -27.52 -19.23 19.31
N LEU A 161 -26.47 -19.05 18.49
CA LEU A 161 -26.16 -17.79 17.84
C LEU A 161 -27.20 -17.44 16.76
N ALA A 162 -27.74 -18.41 16.03
CA ALA A 162 -28.80 -18.18 15.05
C ALA A 162 -30.10 -17.75 15.73
N LYS A 163 -30.46 -18.43 16.83
CA LYS A 163 -31.62 -18.03 17.65
C LYS A 163 -31.43 -16.63 18.23
N ALA A 164 -30.22 -16.31 18.69
CA ALA A 164 -29.90 -14.99 19.23
C ALA A 164 -30.06 -13.90 18.17
N ILE A 165 -29.45 -14.05 16.98
CA ILE A 165 -29.55 -13.10 15.86
C ILE A 165 -31.01 -12.72 15.59
N LYS A 166 -31.88 -13.73 15.41
CA LYS A 166 -33.32 -13.52 15.15
C LYS A 166 -34.08 -12.83 16.28
N SER A 167 -33.67 -13.07 17.52
CA SER A 167 -34.36 -12.54 18.71
C SER A 167 -33.91 -11.13 19.12
N GLN A 168 -32.62 -10.80 18.96
CA GLN A 168 -32.05 -9.55 19.42
C GLN A 168 -32.02 -8.50 18.32
N LEU A 169 -31.50 -8.83 17.13
CA LEU A 169 -31.41 -7.90 15.99
C LEU A 169 -32.77 -7.77 15.31
N SER A 170 -33.68 -7.08 15.99
CA SER A 170 -35.04 -6.77 15.54
C SER A 170 -35.41 -5.33 15.91
N GLY A 171 -36.47 -4.80 15.29
CA GLY A 171 -36.86 -3.39 15.44
C GLY A 171 -36.20 -2.49 14.40
N LYS A 172 -36.01 -1.21 14.72
CA LYS A 172 -35.41 -0.20 13.84
C LYS A 172 -34.62 0.81 14.66
N ILE A 173 -33.44 1.18 14.17
CA ILE A 173 -32.60 2.22 14.80
C ILE A 173 -33.27 3.60 14.63
N PRO A 174 -33.31 4.46 15.66
CA PRO A 174 -33.93 5.78 15.55
C PRO A 174 -33.27 6.64 14.47
N ARG A 175 -33.99 6.95 13.40
CA ARG A 175 -33.47 7.79 12.30
C ARG A 175 -33.31 9.24 12.75
N GLN A 176 -32.12 9.79 12.59
CA GLN A 176 -31.88 11.22 12.79
C GLN A 176 -32.32 11.98 11.54
N SER A 177 -33.10 13.04 11.72
CA SER A 177 -33.50 13.91 10.60
C SER A 177 -32.33 14.80 10.21
N VAL A 178 -31.61 14.45 9.15
CA VAL A 178 -30.56 15.30 8.55
C VAL A 178 -31.12 16.68 8.22
N GLY A 179 -30.62 17.70 8.92
CA GLY A 179 -31.12 19.07 8.83
C GLY A 179 -30.99 19.65 7.43
N LEU A 180 -31.90 20.57 7.08
CA LEU A 180 -31.96 21.17 5.74
C LEU A 180 -30.62 21.83 5.34
N GLY A 181 -29.97 22.54 6.26
CA GLY A 181 -28.66 23.15 6.04
C GLY A 181 -27.55 22.13 5.71
N TYR A 182 -27.53 20.97 6.37
CA TYR A 182 -26.59 19.87 6.06
C TYR A 182 -26.83 19.32 4.65
N ARG A 183 -28.11 19.08 4.29
CA ARG A 183 -28.48 18.61 2.94
C ARG A 183 -28.09 19.62 1.85
N ILE A 184 -28.25 20.93 2.12
CA ILE A 184 -27.84 22.00 1.21
C ILE A 184 -26.30 22.04 1.10
N GLY A 185 -25.56 22.05 2.22
CA GLY A 185 -24.10 22.09 2.23
C GLY A 185 -23.47 20.89 1.51
N LEU A 186 -24.00 19.68 1.74
CA LEU A 186 -23.63 18.48 1.01
C LEU A 186 -23.88 18.63 -0.50
N SER A 187 -25.03 19.18 -0.90
CA SER A 187 -25.37 19.37 -2.31
C SER A 187 -24.45 20.39 -2.99
N ILE A 188 -24.14 21.49 -2.30
CA ILE A 188 -23.18 22.51 -2.76
C ILE A 188 -21.79 21.89 -2.93
N ASN A 189 -21.30 21.13 -1.95
CA ASN A 189 -19.98 20.48 -2.06
C ASN A 189 -19.96 19.43 -3.19
N ALA A 190 -21.02 18.65 -3.37
CA ALA A 190 -21.11 17.69 -4.47
C ALA A 190 -21.07 18.38 -5.85
N VAL A 191 -21.76 19.51 -6.02
CA VAL A 191 -21.68 20.34 -7.24
C VAL A 191 -20.28 20.93 -7.41
N PHE A 192 -19.68 21.46 -6.35
CA PHE A 192 -18.31 21.98 -6.36
C PHE A 192 -17.29 20.91 -6.76
N MET A 193 -17.43 19.67 -6.28
CA MET A 193 -16.59 18.56 -6.73
C MET A 193 -16.76 18.23 -8.21
N MET A 194 -17.96 18.35 -8.79
CA MET A 194 -18.13 18.19 -10.25
C MET A 194 -17.46 19.32 -11.04
N MET A 195 -17.42 20.54 -10.50
CA MET A 195 -16.80 21.69 -11.15
C MET A 195 -15.27 21.55 -11.27
N LEU A 196 -14.58 20.89 -10.35
CA LEU A 196 -13.10 20.82 -10.38
C LEU A 196 -12.54 19.97 -11.55
N PRO A 197 -13.04 18.74 -11.86
CA PRO A 197 -12.71 18.03 -13.08
C PRO A 197 -13.17 18.76 -14.36
N MET A 198 -14.30 19.48 -14.32
CA MET A 198 -14.74 20.32 -15.46
C MET A 198 -13.77 21.48 -15.71
N ALA A 199 -13.25 22.12 -14.65
CA ALA A 199 -12.23 23.16 -14.75
C ALA A 199 -10.90 22.61 -15.30
N TYR A 200 -10.53 21.37 -14.95
CA TYR A 200 -9.37 20.70 -15.55
C TYR A 200 -9.56 20.39 -17.05
N VAL A 201 -10.74 19.92 -17.45
CA VAL A 201 -11.09 19.75 -18.87
C VAL A 201 -11.07 21.10 -19.60
N GLY A 202 -11.54 22.17 -18.96
CA GLY A 202 -11.39 23.54 -19.47
C GLY A 202 -9.93 23.97 -19.64
N LEU A 203 -9.06 23.61 -18.68
CA LEU A 203 -7.61 23.85 -18.76
C LEU A 203 -6.96 23.09 -19.92
N ILE A 204 -7.37 21.83 -20.18
CA ILE A 204 -6.93 21.06 -21.36
C ILE A 204 -7.29 21.80 -22.66
N PHE A 205 -8.55 22.22 -22.81
CA PHE A 205 -8.97 22.97 -24.01
C PHE A 205 -8.25 24.32 -24.13
N ALA A 206 -7.99 25.02 -23.02
CA ALA A 206 -7.21 26.26 -23.02
C ALA A 206 -5.74 26.03 -23.45
N SER A 207 -5.10 24.94 -23.00
CA SER A 207 -3.75 24.56 -23.43
C SER A 207 -3.69 24.19 -24.91
N ILE A 208 -4.70 23.45 -25.42
CA ILE A 208 -4.81 23.11 -26.85
C ILE A 208 -5.02 24.38 -27.69
N TYR A 209 -5.89 25.30 -27.25
CA TYR A 209 -6.12 26.57 -27.95
C TYR A 209 -4.88 27.49 -27.93
N GLY A 210 -4.18 27.57 -26.80
CA GLY A 210 -2.91 28.29 -26.69
C GLY A 210 -1.83 27.71 -27.61
N MET A 211 -1.76 26.38 -27.74
CA MET A 211 -0.88 25.71 -28.69
C MET A 211 -1.24 26.02 -30.15
N TYR A 212 -2.54 26.04 -30.48
CA TYR A 212 -3.03 26.43 -31.80
C TYR A 212 -2.60 27.87 -32.15
N VAL A 213 -2.93 28.84 -31.29
CA VAL A 213 -2.57 30.26 -31.47
C VAL A 213 -1.06 30.45 -31.61
N TYR A 214 -0.27 29.77 -30.76
CA TYR A 214 1.19 29.81 -30.88
C TYR A 214 1.67 29.29 -32.24
N THR A 215 1.15 28.14 -32.68
CA THR A 215 1.61 27.44 -33.88
C THR A 215 1.18 28.11 -35.19
N PHE A 216 -0.01 28.71 -35.24
CA PHE A 216 -0.57 29.26 -36.48
C PHE A 216 -0.48 30.79 -36.59
N ASP A 217 -0.55 31.53 -35.49
CA ASP A 217 -0.53 33.01 -35.54
C ASP A 217 0.86 33.58 -35.22
N TRP A 218 1.49 33.07 -34.15
CA TRP A 218 2.77 33.59 -33.66
C TRP A 218 3.97 33.00 -34.41
N LEU A 219 3.98 31.69 -34.67
CA LEU A 219 5.11 31.00 -35.30
C LEU A 219 5.48 31.58 -36.68
N PRO A 220 4.55 31.88 -37.61
CA PRO A 220 4.92 32.49 -38.89
C PRO A 220 5.57 33.87 -38.71
N THR A 221 5.06 34.65 -37.76
CA THR A 221 5.59 35.99 -37.42
C THR A 221 7.00 35.91 -36.81
N LEU A 222 7.30 34.88 -36.03
CA LEU A 222 8.65 34.60 -35.51
C LEU A 222 9.60 34.16 -36.62
N PHE A 223 9.16 33.28 -37.53
CA PHE A 223 9.96 32.84 -38.69
C PHE A 223 10.28 34.00 -39.65
N GLN A 224 9.38 34.96 -39.86
CA GLN A 224 9.65 36.18 -40.64
C GLN A 224 10.76 37.06 -40.03
N ARG A 225 11.00 36.98 -38.71
CA ARG A 225 12.00 37.77 -37.98
C ARG A 225 13.31 36.99 -37.73
N MET A 226 13.47 35.82 -38.34
CA MET A 226 14.59 34.90 -38.04
C MET A 226 15.96 35.47 -38.47
N PRO A 227 16.99 35.40 -37.61
CA PRO A 227 18.36 35.76 -37.97
C PRO A 227 18.95 34.74 -38.98
N ARG A 228 19.77 35.21 -39.92
CA ARG A 228 20.42 34.36 -40.95
C ARG A 228 21.73 33.75 -40.45
N GLY A 229 22.20 32.70 -41.13
CA GLY A 229 23.48 32.02 -40.83
C GLY A 229 23.36 30.97 -39.71
N ARG A 230 24.47 30.59 -39.07
CA ARG A 230 24.49 29.50 -38.07
C ARG A 230 23.59 29.75 -36.85
N VAL A 231 23.29 31.01 -36.53
CA VAL A 231 22.35 31.40 -35.45
C VAL A 231 20.91 30.98 -35.77
N ALA A 232 20.53 30.86 -37.05
CA ALA A 232 19.21 30.42 -37.48
C ALA A 232 18.84 29.03 -36.90
N ILE A 233 19.81 28.12 -36.79
CA ILE A 233 19.60 26.75 -36.29
C ILE A 233 19.16 26.78 -34.83
N PHE A 234 19.80 27.61 -34.01
CA PHE A 234 19.41 27.81 -32.61
C PHE A 234 18.07 28.55 -32.49
N ALA A 235 17.80 29.54 -33.34
CA ALA A 235 16.50 30.23 -33.36
C ALA A 235 15.35 29.28 -33.71
N VAL A 236 15.51 28.42 -34.73
CA VAL A 236 14.53 27.39 -35.09
C VAL A 236 14.31 26.40 -33.95
N ALA A 237 15.38 25.94 -33.27
CA ALA A 237 15.23 25.08 -32.10
C ALA A 237 14.42 25.76 -30.99
N ILE A 238 14.67 27.04 -30.70
CA ILE A 238 13.92 27.83 -29.71
C ILE A 238 12.46 28.06 -30.12
N TYR A 239 12.14 28.17 -31.41
CA TYR A 239 10.75 28.34 -31.88
C TYR A 239 9.96 27.01 -31.95
N ILE A 240 10.64 25.88 -32.14
CA ILE A 240 10.01 24.54 -32.16
C ILE A 240 9.89 23.95 -30.73
N ALA A 241 10.78 24.32 -29.81
CA ALA A 241 10.80 23.79 -28.44
C ALA A 241 9.47 23.95 -27.68
N PRO A 242 8.76 25.11 -27.72
CA PRO A 242 7.45 25.25 -27.07
C PRO A 242 6.39 24.32 -27.65
N ILE A 243 6.46 23.97 -28.94
CA ILE A 243 5.51 23.05 -29.59
C ILE A 243 5.71 21.64 -29.02
N VAL A 244 6.94 21.13 -29.02
CA VAL A 244 7.27 19.79 -28.51
C VAL A 244 6.96 19.69 -27.00
N ALA A 245 7.36 20.70 -26.22
CA ALA A 245 7.09 20.74 -24.80
C ALA A 245 5.59 20.84 -24.49
N GLY A 246 4.85 21.74 -25.17
CA GLY A 246 3.42 21.91 -24.94
C GLY A 246 2.58 20.72 -25.43
N VAL A 247 2.95 20.07 -26.54
CA VAL A 247 2.33 18.79 -26.97
C VAL A 247 2.57 17.71 -25.91
N THR A 248 3.78 17.62 -25.35
CA THR A 248 4.08 16.69 -24.25
C THR A 248 3.21 16.99 -23.03
N VAL A 249 3.10 18.25 -22.60
CA VAL A 249 2.23 18.67 -21.49
C VAL A 249 0.76 18.33 -21.76
N ILE A 250 0.24 18.58 -22.96
CA ILE A 250 -1.14 18.24 -23.35
C ILE A 250 -1.37 16.72 -23.29
N ILE A 251 -0.41 15.91 -23.74
CA ILE A 251 -0.47 14.43 -23.61
C ILE A 251 -0.54 14.03 -22.13
N PHE A 252 0.31 14.60 -21.27
CA PHE A 252 0.29 14.36 -19.82
C PHE A 252 -1.02 14.83 -19.15
N MET A 253 -1.71 15.85 -19.69
CA MET A 253 -3.02 16.30 -19.17
C MET A 253 -4.20 15.44 -19.66
N ILE A 254 -4.15 14.94 -20.90
CA ILE A 254 -5.22 14.07 -21.43
C ILE A 254 -5.11 12.65 -20.83
N LYS A 255 -3.88 12.18 -20.58
CA LYS A 255 -3.60 10.80 -20.13
C LYS A 255 -4.41 10.36 -18.90
N PRO A 256 -4.54 11.11 -17.79
CA PRO A 256 -5.32 10.69 -16.63
C PRO A 256 -6.80 10.41 -16.91
N LEU A 257 -7.39 11.10 -17.90
CA LEU A 257 -8.77 10.89 -18.32
C LEU A 257 -8.93 9.56 -19.06
N LEU A 258 -7.95 9.19 -19.89
CA LEU A 258 -7.95 7.93 -20.65
C LEU A 258 -7.56 6.74 -19.77
N MET A 259 -6.48 6.85 -18.99
CA MET A 259 -5.98 5.77 -18.13
C MET A 259 -6.96 5.41 -17.01
N THR A 260 -7.84 6.33 -16.58
CA THR A 260 -8.89 6.01 -15.60
C THR A 260 -9.98 5.07 -16.16
N VAL A 261 -10.11 4.95 -17.49
CA VAL A 261 -11.01 3.97 -18.14
C VAL A 261 -10.37 2.58 -18.19
N ILE A 262 -9.04 2.50 -18.24
CA ILE A 262 -8.28 1.25 -18.23
C ILE A 262 -8.07 0.84 -16.77
N LYS A 263 -8.95 -0.02 -16.25
CA LYS A 263 -8.78 -0.65 -14.94
C LYS A 263 -7.35 -1.20 -14.79
N GLY A 264 -6.71 -0.91 -13.65
CA GLY A 264 -5.64 -1.78 -13.14
C GLY A 264 -6.20 -3.21 -12.98
N GLY A 265 -5.39 -4.22 -13.28
CA GLY A 265 -5.85 -5.61 -13.43
C GLY A 265 -6.74 -6.06 -12.27
N ASP A 266 -7.83 -6.77 -12.59
CA ASP A 266 -8.87 -7.13 -11.60
C ASP A 266 -8.25 -7.85 -10.38
N VAL A 267 -8.16 -7.10 -9.27
CA VAL A 267 -7.84 -7.63 -7.94
C VAL A 267 -8.91 -8.66 -7.63
N ARG A 268 -8.54 -9.95 -7.72
CA ARG A 268 -9.49 -11.04 -7.50
C ARG A 268 -9.76 -11.14 -6.01
N SER A 269 -10.87 -10.52 -5.59
CA SER A 269 -11.48 -10.74 -4.28
C SER A 269 -12.07 -12.16 -4.21
N ARG A 270 -12.19 -12.68 -2.99
CA ARG A 270 -12.87 -13.96 -2.73
C ARG A 270 -14.28 -13.69 -2.24
N SER A 271 -15.27 -13.93 -3.10
CA SER A 271 -16.66 -13.96 -2.65
C SER A 271 -16.93 -15.24 -1.84
N ILE A 272 -17.62 -15.10 -0.71
CA ILE A 272 -18.17 -16.21 0.08
C ILE A 272 -19.68 -16.34 -0.17
N ASN A 273 -20.26 -17.50 0.13
CA ASN A 273 -21.67 -17.80 -0.12
C ASN A 273 -22.45 -18.22 1.14
N ARG A 274 -23.78 -18.11 1.05
CA ARG A 274 -24.71 -18.36 2.17
C ARG A 274 -24.77 -19.83 2.56
N GLU A 275 -24.49 -20.74 1.63
CA GLU A 275 -24.45 -22.18 1.88
C GLU A 275 -23.23 -22.56 2.73
N GLY A 276 -22.09 -21.89 2.49
CA GLY A 276 -20.86 -22.02 3.27
C GLY A 276 -20.99 -21.39 4.65
N GLU A 277 -21.31 -20.09 4.71
CA GLU A 277 -21.25 -19.27 5.93
C GLU A 277 -22.63 -18.67 6.34
N PRO A 278 -23.65 -19.51 6.64
CA PRO A 278 -25.02 -19.03 6.83
C PRO A 278 -25.21 -18.12 8.05
N LEU A 279 -24.45 -18.32 9.14
CA LEU A 279 -24.57 -17.50 10.35
C LEU A 279 -24.13 -16.05 10.10
N LEU A 280 -23.05 -15.86 9.33
CA LEU A 280 -22.60 -14.54 8.89
C LEU A 280 -23.63 -13.87 7.97
N PHE A 281 -24.16 -14.59 6.99
CA PHE A 281 -25.17 -14.04 6.08
C PHE A 281 -26.48 -13.70 6.81
N GLU A 282 -26.87 -14.48 7.82
CA GLU A 282 -28.03 -14.21 8.67
C GLU A 282 -27.80 -12.97 9.58
N LEU A 283 -26.61 -12.84 10.17
CA LEU A 283 -26.20 -11.64 10.91
C LEU A 283 -26.25 -10.39 10.02
N VAL A 284 -25.65 -10.46 8.82
CA VAL A 284 -25.61 -9.37 7.84
C VAL A 284 -27.02 -8.97 7.40
N ASP A 285 -27.89 -9.93 7.08
CA ASP A 285 -29.29 -9.66 6.72
C ASP A 285 -30.01 -8.86 7.82
N HIS A 286 -29.86 -9.30 9.08
CA HIS A 286 -30.51 -8.67 10.23
C HIS A 286 -29.93 -7.27 10.54
N ILE A 287 -28.62 -7.05 10.39
CA ILE A 287 -28.02 -5.71 10.55
C ILE A 287 -28.51 -4.77 9.43
N CYS A 288 -28.62 -5.24 8.19
CA CYS A 288 -29.21 -4.46 7.10
C CYS A 288 -30.68 -4.08 7.40
N ASP A 289 -31.46 -5.00 7.97
CA ASP A 289 -32.87 -4.77 8.28
C ASP A 289 -33.09 -3.74 9.42
N VAL A 290 -32.24 -3.74 10.48
CA VAL A 290 -32.35 -2.74 11.58
C VAL A 290 -31.75 -1.36 11.25
N THR A 291 -30.71 -1.30 10.40
CA THR A 291 -30.15 -0.05 9.86
C THR A 291 -31.01 0.53 8.73
N GLY A 292 -31.73 -0.33 8.01
CA GLY A 292 -32.48 0.03 6.80
C GLY A 292 -31.58 0.20 5.56
N ALA A 293 -30.39 -0.41 5.56
CA ALA A 293 -29.48 -0.45 4.42
C ALA A 293 -29.94 -1.49 3.37
N PRO A 294 -29.60 -1.33 2.08
CA PRO A 294 -29.75 -2.40 1.09
C PRO A 294 -28.86 -3.58 1.46
N LYS A 295 -29.36 -4.81 1.28
CA LYS A 295 -28.57 -6.04 1.50
C LYS A 295 -27.49 -6.18 0.41
N PRO A 296 -26.27 -6.62 0.76
CA PRO A 296 -25.17 -6.74 -0.21
C PRO A 296 -25.49 -7.80 -1.29
N SER A 297 -25.10 -7.52 -2.53
CA SER A 297 -25.22 -8.45 -3.67
C SER A 297 -24.22 -9.61 -3.58
N ARG A 298 -23.09 -9.38 -2.92
CA ARG A 298 -22.11 -10.41 -2.50
C ARG A 298 -21.34 -9.94 -1.27
N ILE A 299 -20.79 -10.90 -0.54
CA ILE A 299 -19.80 -10.66 0.52
C ILE A 299 -18.45 -11.15 0.01
N ASP A 300 -17.47 -10.26 -0.08
CA ASP A 300 -16.08 -10.55 -0.41
C ASP A 300 -15.24 -10.60 0.88
N VAL A 301 -14.08 -11.28 0.84
CA VAL A 301 -13.12 -11.32 1.96
C VAL A 301 -11.68 -11.09 1.51
N ASP A 302 -10.88 -10.49 2.40
CA ASP A 302 -9.47 -10.17 2.18
C ASP A 302 -8.61 -10.30 3.46
N SER A 303 -7.34 -9.92 3.35
CA SER A 303 -6.28 -10.06 4.36
C SER A 303 -6.10 -8.85 5.28
N ASP A 304 -6.90 -7.80 5.14
CA ASP A 304 -6.68 -6.52 5.82
C ASP A 304 -7.44 -6.43 7.15
N VAL A 305 -7.03 -5.53 8.04
CA VAL A 305 -7.74 -5.19 9.29
C VAL A 305 -8.78 -4.12 8.96
N ASN A 306 -9.75 -4.48 8.12
CA ASN A 306 -10.78 -3.56 7.67
C ASN A 306 -12.11 -4.25 7.35
N ALA A 307 -13.21 -3.51 7.45
CA ALA A 307 -14.46 -3.83 6.78
C ALA A 307 -14.77 -2.69 5.81
N SER A 308 -15.40 -2.97 4.67
CA SER A 308 -15.86 -1.89 3.79
C SER A 308 -17.11 -2.26 3.01
N ALA A 309 -18.08 -1.35 2.98
CA ALA A 309 -19.26 -1.39 2.15
C ALA A 309 -19.04 -0.47 0.92
N SER A 310 -19.12 -1.01 -0.30
CA SER A 310 -18.77 -0.27 -1.51
C SER A 310 -19.61 -0.64 -2.74
N TYR A 311 -19.56 0.20 -3.78
CA TYR A 311 -20.33 0.03 -5.01
C TYR A 311 -19.61 -0.85 -6.05
N GLY A 312 -20.16 -2.03 -6.34
CA GLY A 312 -19.48 -3.10 -7.10
C GLY A 312 -19.08 -2.80 -8.56
N ARG A 313 -19.70 -1.79 -9.19
CA ARG A 313 -19.36 -1.31 -10.56
C ARG A 313 -18.90 0.16 -10.60
N GLY A 314 -18.35 0.68 -9.50
CA GLY A 314 -17.86 2.05 -9.43
C GLY A 314 -18.98 3.09 -9.58
N LEU A 315 -18.66 4.25 -10.17
CA LEU A 315 -19.64 5.32 -10.44
C LEU A 315 -20.88 4.86 -11.24
N ARG A 316 -20.75 3.84 -12.11
CA ARG A 316 -21.90 3.26 -12.84
C ARG A 316 -22.93 2.61 -11.91
N SER A 317 -22.53 2.25 -10.69
CA SER A 317 -23.41 1.70 -9.67
C SER A 317 -24.02 2.75 -8.74
N LEU A 318 -23.73 4.05 -8.89
CA LEU A 318 -24.44 5.08 -8.09
C LEU A 318 -25.98 4.97 -8.25
N PHE A 319 -26.44 4.52 -9.41
CA PHE A 319 -27.87 4.32 -9.74
C PHE A 319 -28.36 2.87 -9.52
N SER A 320 -27.55 1.99 -8.91
CA SER A 320 -27.82 0.56 -8.74
C SER A 320 -27.52 0.13 -7.31
N ASN A 321 -28.39 -0.66 -6.69
CA ASN A 321 -28.18 -1.15 -5.30
C ASN A 321 -27.22 -2.35 -5.26
N ASP A 322 -26.15 -2.32 -6.07
CA ASP A 322 -25.09 -3.33 -6.13
C ASP A 322 -24.01 -3.04 -5.08
N LEU A 323 -24.40 -3.21 -3.82
CA LEU A 323 -23.51 -3.11 -2.66
C LEU A 323 -22.67 -4.38 -2.52
N VAL A 324 -21.37 -4.21 -2.39
CA VAL A 324 -20.40 -5.24 -2.00
C VAL A 324 -19.96 -4.95 -0.58
N LEU A 325 -20.12 -5.93 0.31
CA LEU A 325 -19.47 -5.91 1.62
C LEU A 325 -18.16 -6.68 1.50
N THR A 326 -17.04 -6.05 1.84
CA THR A 326 -15.74 -6.72 1.97
C THR A 326 -15.40 -6.84 3.46
N ILE A 327 -15.05 -8.05 3.91
CA ILE A 327 -14.70 -8.34 5.30
C ILE A 327 -13.25 -8.84 5.37
N GLY A 328 -12.40 -8.06 6.03
CA GLY A 328 -11.07 -8.47 6.43
C GLY A 328 -11.14 -9.61 7.44
N VAL A 329 -10.64 -10.78 7.04
CA VAL A 329 -10.62 -11.99 7.90
C VAL A 329 -9.87 -11.77 9.23
N PRO A 330 -8.79 -10.96 9.32
CA PRO A 330 -8.16 -10.61 10.59
C PRO A 330 -9.09 -9.99 11.65
N LEU A 331 -10.12 -9.22 11.27
CA LEU A 331 -11.07 -8.64 12.23
C LEU A 331 -11.78 -9.72 13.05
N VAL A 332 -12.25 -10.74 12.35
CA VAL A 332 -12.98 -11.89 12.87
C VAL A 332 -12.12 -12.74 13.82
N ALA A 333 -10.79 -12.63 13.71
CA ALA A 333 -9.81 -13.29 14.57
C ALA A 333 -9.78 -12.73 16.00
N SER A 334 -10.08 -11.45 16.17
CA SER A 334 -9.75 -10.68 17.38
C SER A 334 -10.96 -9.97 18.00
N LEU A 335 -11.93 -9.53 17.20
CA LEU A 335 -13.18 -8.96 17.70
C LEU A 335 -14.12 -10.05 18.23
N ASN A 336 -14.97 -9.68 19.18
CA ASN A 336 -16.12 -10.49 19.56
C ASN A 336 -17.35 -10.19 18.67
N THR A 337 -18.39 -11.04 18.71
CA THR A 337 -19.60 -10.93 17.88
C THR A 337 -20.38 -9.64 18.08
N ARG A 338 -20.21 -8.95 19.22
CA ARG A 338 -20.84 -7.66 19.52
C ARG A 338 -20.11 -6.50 18.84
N GLU A 339 -18.79 -6.46 18.97
CA GLU A 339 -17.90 -5.50 18.30
C GLU A 339 -18.00 -5.66 16.78
N PHE A 340 -17.91 -6.90 16.28
CA PHE A 340 -17.99 -7.20 14.84
C PHE A 340 -19.34 -6.80 14.22
N ALA A 341 -20.46 -7.05 14.91
CA ALA A 341 -21.77 -6.54 14.48
C ALA A 341 -21.85 -5.01 14.53
N GLY A 342 -21.11 -4.38 15.45
CA GLY A 342 -20.90 -2.93 15.50
C GLY A 342 -20.20 -2.38 14.25
N VAL A 343 -19.03 -2.91 13.91
CA VAL A 343 -18.27 -2.53 12.70
C VAL A 343 -19.13 -2.70 11.43
N LEU A 344 -19.85 -3.82 11.30
CA LEU A 344 -20.79 -4.01 10.19
C LEU A 344 -21.92 -2.97 10.19
N ALA A 345 -22.42 -2.56 11.36
CA ALA A 345 -23.45 -1.53 11.48
C ALA A 345 -22.93 -0.12 11.18
N HIS A 346 -21.65 0.19 11.43
CA HIS A 346 -21.00 1.41 10.93
C HIS A 346 -21.02 1.44 9.39
N GLU A 347 -20.52 0.37 8.76
CA GLU A 347 -20.46 0.24 7.30
C GLU A 347 -21.85 0.31 6.64
N PHE A 348 -22.86 -0.40 7.18
CA PHE A 348 -24.24 -0.27 6.69
C PHE A 348 -24.88 1.07 7.07
N GLY A 349 -24.40 1.73 8.13
CA GLY A 349 -24.80 3.07 8.56
C GLY A 349 -24.58 4.11 7.47
N HIS A 350 -23.40 4.10 6.83
CA HIS A 350 -23.15 4.89 5.61
C HIS A 350 -24.25 4.67 4.56
N PHE A 351 -24.69 3.43 4.33
CA PHE A 351 -25.63 3.06 3.25
C PHE A 351 -27.10 3.38 3.57
N SER A 352 -27.46 3.57 4.83
CA SER A 352 -28.78 4.06 5.25
C SER A 352 -29.10 5.45 4.65
N GLN A 353 -28.09 6.32 4.53
CA GLN A 353 -28.20 7.67 3.99
C GLN A 353 -28.09 7.69 2.46
N GLY A 354 -28.98 7.02 1.72
CA GLY A 354 -28.79 6.79 0.26
C GLY A 354 -28.42 8.02 -0.61
N ALA A 355 -28.81 9.25 -0.25
CA ALA A 355 -28.35 10.48 -0.92
C ALA A 355 -26.99 10.98 -0.40
N GLY A 356 -26.75 10.95 0.91
CA GLY A 356 -25.47 11.26 1.56
C GLY A 356 -24.35 10.36 1.06
N MET A 357 -24.61 9.06 1.06
CA MET A 357 -23.70 8.01 0.60
C MET A 357 -23.27 8.19 -0.86
N ARG A 358 -24.21 8.51 -1.77
CA ARG A 358 -23.89 8.80 -3.18
C ARG A 358 -22.99 10.03 -3.34
N ALA A 359 -23.22 11.08 -2.53
CA ALA A 359 -22.37 12.27 -2.53
C ALA A 359 -20.97 11.97 -1.94
N SER A 360 -20.88 11.25 -0.82
CA SER A 360 -19.59 10.79 -0.25
C SER A 360 -18.81 9.90 -1.21
N TYR A 361 -19.49 8.96 -1.88
CA TYR A 361 -18.85 8.09 -2.88
C TYR A 361 -18.29 8.90 -4.07
N LEU A 362 -19.05 9.89 -4.55
CA LEU A 362 -18.59 10.82 -5.59
C LEU A 362 -17.38 11.65 -5.12
N ILE A 363 -17.45 12.23 -3.92
CA ILE A 363 -16.38 13.01 -3.28
C ILE A 363 -15.11 12.16 -3.14
N ARG A 364 -15.20 10.97 -2.53
CA ARG A 364 -14.08 10.04 -2.35
C ARG A 364 -13.51 9.56 -3.71
N SER A 365 -14.37 9.33 -4.71
CA SER A 365 -13.93 8.98 -6.08
C SER A 365 -13.16 10.12 -6.77
N ILE A 366 -13.56 11.38 -6.57
CA ILE A 366 -12.92 12.55 -7.18
C ILE A 366 -11.60 12.86 -6.48
N ASN A 367 -11.55 12.85 -5.14
CA ASN A 367 -10.32 13.00 -4.37
C ASN A 367 -9.31 11.87 -4.68
N GLY A 368 -9.77 10.62 -4.75
CA GLY A 368 -8.95 9.46 -5.13
C GLY A 368 -8.56 9.42 -6.62
N TRP A 369 -9.22 10.19 -7.48
CA TRP A 369 -8.75 10.44 -8.85
C TRP A 369 -7.66 11.53 -8.85
N PHE A 370 -7.90 12.69 -8.25
CA PHE A 370 -6.91 13.77 -8.12
C PHE A 370 -5.60 13.29 -7.48
N SER A 371 -5.68 12.54 -6.38
CA SER A 371 -4.51 11.97 -5.69
C SER A 371 -3.66 11.10 -6.61
N ARG A 372 -4.28 10.28 -7.47
CA ARG A 372 -3.55 9.52 -8.49
C ARG A 372 -2.94 10.42 -9.57
N VAL A 373 -3.66 11.43 -10.08
CA VAL A 373 -3.10 12.38 -11.06
C VAL A 373 -1.86 13.12 -10.53
N VAL A 374 -1.86 13.46 -9.24
CA VAL A 374 -0.80 14.21 -8.58
C VAL A 374 0.40 13.33 -8.21
N TYR A 375 0.16 12.19 -7.54
CA TYR A 375 1.22 11.40 -6.91
C TYR A 375 1.64 10.14 -7.69
N GLN A 376 0.80 9.60 -8.58
CA GLN A 376 1.15 8.40 -9.34
C GLN A 376 2.08 8.79 -10.50
N ARG A 377 3.34 8.34 -10.41
CA ARG A 377 4.25 8.27 -11.57
C ARG A 377 4.00 6.98 -12.35
N ASP A 378 4.37 6.98 -13.62
CA ASP A 378 4.20 5.83 -14.51
C ASP A 378 5.29 5.77 -15.60
N GLY A 379 5.22 4.77 -16.49
CA GLY A 379 6.23 4.59 -17.53
C GLY A 379 6.42 5.75 -18.53
N ILE A 380 5.51 6.74 -18.61
CA ILE A 380 5.75 7.95 -19.44
C ILE A 380 6.50 9.03 -18.65
N ASP A 381 6.30 9.12 -17.33
CA ASP A 381 7.21 9.87 -16.45
C ASP A 381 8.66 9.36 -16.58
N GLU A 382 8.82 8.04 -16.55
CA GLU A 382 10.12 7.37 -16.70
C GLU A 382 10.75 7.71 -18.05
N THR A 383 10.03 7.54 -19.18
CA THR A 383 10.57 7.93 -20.49
C THR A 383 10.87 9.42 -20.65
N LEU A 384 10.24 10.31 -19.86
CA LEU A 384 10.54 11.74 -19.89
C LEU A 384 11.82 12.06 -19.11
N ASP A 385 12.07 11.37 -17.99
CA ASP A 385 13.34 11.47 -17.25
C ASP A 385 14.49 10.83 -18.07
N ASP A 386 14.29 9.64 -18.62
CA ASP A 386 15.24 8.97 -19.54
C ASP A 386 15.63 9.89 -20.72
N ALA A 387 14.64 10.53 -21.36
CA ALA A 387 14.86 11.42 -22.50
C ALA A 387 15.58 12.74 -22.14
N ILE A 388 15.64 13.11 -20.86
CA ILE A 388 16.48 14.21 -20.37
C ILE A 388 17.91 13.69 -20.14
N GLU A 389 18.08 12.53 -19.51
CA GLU A 389 19.41 11.99 -19.18
C GLU A 389 20.21 11.57 -20.43
N ASP A 390 19.56 11.00 -21.46
CA ASP A 390 20.19 10.62 -22.75
C ASP A 390 20.57 11.83 -23.65
N SER A 391 20.33 13.09 -23.23
CA SER A 391 20.28 14.25 -24.14
C SER A 391 21.47 15.23 -24.05
N GLU A 392 22.58 14.89 -24.70
CA GLU A 392 23.80 15.73 -24.83
C GLU A 392 23.63 17.05 -25.65
N SER A 393 22.42 17.56 -25.88
CA SER A 393 22.17 18.62 -26.87
C SER A 393 21.03 19.58 -26.50
N VAL A 394 20.75 20.56 -27.37
CA VAL A 394 19.63 21.52 -27.23
C VAL A 394 18.27 20.81 -27.04
N LEU A 395 18.12 19.56 -27.48
CA LEU A 395 16.92 18.75 -27.23
C LEU A 395 16.67 18.51 -25.73
N GLY A 396 17.70 18.44 -24.89
CA GLY A 396 17.56 18.31 -23.44
C GLY A 396 16.91 19.52 -22.78
N LEU A 397 17.15 20.73 -23.32
CA LEU A 397 16.43 21.93 -22.89
C LEU A 397 14.93 21.83 -23.23
N VAL A 398 14.57 21.19 -24.34
CA VAL A 398 13.16 20.98 -24.73
C VAL A 398 12.47 20.02 -23.76
N TRP A 399 13.09 18.89 -23.44
CA TRP A 399 12.55 17.93 -22.47
C TRP A 399 12.51 18.49 -21.04
N LEU A 400 13.50 19.30 -20.65
CA LEU A 400 13.50 20.02 -19.38
C LEU A 400 12.32 21.01 -19.28
N ILE A 401 12.06 21.79 -20.35
CA ILE A 401 10.88 22.67 -20.41
C ILE A 401 9.57 21.87 -20.34
N ALA A 402 9.51 20.70 -21.01
CA ALA A 402 8.37 19.79 -20.92
C ALA A 402 8.15 19.28 -19.48
N ARG A 403 9.21 18.82 -18.80
CA ARG A 403 9.16 18.37 -17.39
C ARG A 403 8.74 19.49 -16.45
N VAL A 404 9.23 20.71 -16.63
CA VAL A 404 8.76 21.89 -15.88
C VAL A 404 7.27 22.16 -16.11
N GLY A 405 6.80 22.09 -17.36
CA GLY A 405 5.38 22.21 -17.69
C GLY A 405 4.50 21.14 -17.04
N VAL A 406 4.93 19.88 -17.05
CA VAL A 406 4.25 18.76 -16.38
C VAL A 406 4.24 18.97 -14.85
N SER A 407 5.33 19.46 -14.26
CA SER A 407 5.40 19.81 -12.84
C SER A 407 4.45 20.95 -12.47
N ILE A 408 4.31 21.98 -13.32
CA ILE A 408 3.34 23.07 -13.12
C ILE A 408 1.91 22.53 -13.17
N VAL A 409 1.57 21.69 -14.15
CA VAL A 409 0.25 21.03 -14.23
C VAL A 409 -0.04 20.20 -12.98
N ARG A 410 0.93 19.40 -12.50
CA ARG A 410 0.79 18.65 -11.25
C ARG A 410 0.61 19.57 -10.03
N GLY A 411 1.29 20.71 -9.99
CA GLY A 411 1.08 21.75 -8.97
C GLY A 411 -0.35 22.28 -8.96
N VAL A 412 -0.91 22.61 -10.13
CA VAL A 412 -2.33 23.04 -10.25
C VAL A 412 -3.30 21.93 -9.83
N MET A 413 -3.02 20.67 -10.19
CA MET A 413 -3.83 19.53 -9.74
C MET A 413 -3.71 19.26 -8.23
N TRP A 414 -2.54 19.50 -7.62
CA TRP A 414 -2.37 19.45 -6.17
C TRP A 414 -3.17 20.56 -5.46
N VAL A 415 -3.20 21.78 -5.99
CA VAL A 415 -4.07 22.85 -5.47
C VAL A 415 -5.54 22.46 -5.59
N PHE A 416 -5.98 21.94 -6.75
CA PHE A 416 -7.37 21.46 -6.91
C PHE A 416 -7.71 20.35 -5.91
N MET A 417 -6.79 19.41 -5.70
CA MET A 417 -6.92 18.34 -4.72
C MET A 417 -7.01 18.86 -3.27
N MET A 418 -6.15 19.79 -2.86
CA MET A 418 -6.18 20.39 -1.52
C MET A 418 -7.48 21.15 -1.27
N VAL A 419 -7.96 21.92 -2.26
CA VAL A 419 -9.23 22.64 -2.20
C VAL A 419 -10.42 21.68 -2.15
N ALA A 420 -10.39 20.60 -2.94
CA ALA A 420 -11.40 19.55 -2.94
C ALA A 420 -11.50 18.83 -1.58
N HIS A 421 -10.33 18.46 -1.05
CA HIS A 421 -10.19 17.78 0.23
C HIS A 421 -10.71 18.67 1.37
N MET A 422 -10.16 19.88 1.52
CA MET A 422 -10.58 20.85 2.55
C MET A 422 -12.09 21.13 2.55
N GLY A 423 -12.72 21.30 1.37
CA GLY A 423 -14.17 21.49 1.26
C GLY A 423 -15.00 20.27 1.68
N SER A 424 -14.42 19.08 1.62
CA SER A 424 -15.07 17.80 1.94
C SER A 424 -14.88 17.35 3.39
N CYS A 425 -13.76 17.68 4.03
CA CYS A 425 -13.40 17.10 5.33
C CYS A 425 -14.42 17.41 6.44
N PHE A 426 -15.12 18.55 6.40
CA PHE A 426 -16.24 18.78 7.31
C PHE A 426 -17.42 17.81 7.08
N LEU A 427 -17.80 17.59 5.82
CA LEU A 427 -18.96 16.76 5.47
C LEU A 427 -18.69 15.26 5.65
N LEU A 428 -17.47 14.81 5.37
CA LEU A 428 -17.04 13.44 5.62
C LEU A 428 -17.10 13.13 7.12
N ARG A 429 -16.47 13.95 7.98
CA ARG A 429 -16.55 13.82 9.44
C ARG A 429 -17.98 13.74 9.99
N GLN A 430 -18.92 14.50 9.43
CA GLN A 430 -20.34 14.43 9.82
C GLN A 430 -21.04 13.13 9.38
N MET A 431 -20.55 12.44 8.34
CA MET A 431 -21.04 11.11 7.96
C MET A 431 -20.43 9.99 8.80
N GLU A 432 -19.16 10.13 9.23
CA GLU A 432 -18.55 9.23 10.19
C GLU A 432 -19.34 9.22 11.51
N PHE A 433 -19.67 10.40 12.06
CA PHE A 433 -20.48 10.49 13.29
C PHE A 433 -21.90 9.91 13.17
N ASP A 434 -22.51 9.87 11.97
CA ASP A 434 -23.80 9.20 11.78
C ASP A 434 -23.65 7.68 11.62
N ALA A 435 -22.58 7.21 10.99
CA ALA A 435 -22.23 5.79 10.93
C ALA A 435 -21.86 5.22 12.30
N ASP A 436 -21.05 5.94 13.08
CA ASP A 436 -20.73 5.67 14.49
C ASP A 436 -21.99 5.54 15.34
N ARG A 437 -23.03 6.31 15.03
CA ARG A 437 -24.33 6.26 15.69
C ARG A 437 -25.10 4.97 15.35
N TYR A 438 -25.00 4.43 14.14
CA TYR A 438 -25.56 3.12 13.81
C TYR A 438 -24.83 1.98 14.54
N GLU A 439 -23.49 2.00 14.58
CA GLU A 439 -22.72 1.09 15.43
C GLU A 439 -23.16 1.18 16.89
N THR A 440 -23.20 2.40 17.44
CA THR A 440 -23.56 2.67 18.84
C THR A 440 -24.96 2.14 19.20
N PHE A 441 -25.94 2.18 18.29
CA PHE A 441 -27.25 1.58 18.55
C PHE A 441 -27.26 0.05 18.38
N VAL A 442 -26.38 -0.55 17.58
CA VAL A 442 -26.27 -2.02 17.43
C VAL A 442 -25.47 -2.64 18.56
N SER A 443 -24.20 -2.24 18.74
CA SER A 443 -23.29 -2.83 19.74
C SER A 443 -23.46 -2.19 21.13
N GLY A 444 -23.63 -0.87 21.21
CA GLY A 444 -23.75 -0.10 22.45
C GLY A 444 -22.60 0.88 22.66
N SER A 445 -22.83 1.97 23.40
CA SER A 445 -21.86 3.06 23.59
C SER A 445 -20.54 2.63 24.24
N GLU A 446 -20.58 1.66 25.16
CA GLU A 446 -19.37 1.08 25.76
C GLU A 446 -18.61 0.17 24.77
N THR A 447 -19.34 -0.65 24.01
CA THR A 447 -18.75 -1.55 23.01
C THR A 447 -18.17 -0.78 21.82
N PHE A 448 -18.74 0.36 21.40
CA PHE A 448 -18.10 1.26 20.45
C PHE A 448 -16.67 1.64 20.91
N ALA A 449 -16.51 1.95 22.19
CA ALA A 449 -15.23 2.31 22.78
C ALA A 449 -14.30 1.10 23.03
N SER A 450 -14.80 -0.14 23.06
CA SER A 450 -13.94 -1.33 22.98
C SER A 450 -13.52 -1.60 21.53
N THR A 451 -14.47 -1.60 20.58
CA THR A 451 -14.21 -1.76 19.14
C THR A 451 -13.14 -0.80 18.64
N THR A 452 -13.25 0.50 18.95
CA THR A 452 -12.28 1.52 18.52
C THR A 452 -10.86 1.20 18.99
N ARG A 453 -10.70 0.78 20.25
CA ARG A 453 -9.41 0.41 20.84
C ARG A 453 -8.86 -0.88 20.24
N SER A 454 -9.72 -1.90 20.09
CA SER A 454 -9.40 -3.17 19.43
C SER A 454 -8.90 -2.94 18.00
N MET A 455 -9.62 -2.13 17.21
CA MET A 455 -9.25 -1.73 15.85
C MET A 455 -7.88 -1.06 15.81
N ARG A 456 -7.60 -0.07 16.70
CA ARG A 456 -6.29 0.59 16.76
C ARG A 456 -5.16 -0.42 17.02
N THR A 457 -5.30 -1.26 18.06
CA THR A 457 -4.27 -2.27 18.38
C THR A 457 -4.06 -3.30 17.26
N LEU A 458 -5.13 -3.70 16.57
CA LEU A 458 -5.08 -4.66 15.47
C LEU A 458 -4.49 -4.06 14.19
N GLY A 459 -4.72 -2.75 13.94
CA GLY A 459 -4.07 -2.01 12.86
C GLY A 459 -2.56 -1.88 13.04
N HIS A 460 -2.09 -1.59 14.27
CA HIS A 460 -0.66 -1.65 14.60
C HIS A 460 -0.09 -3.08 14.41
N ALA A 461 -0.85 -4.12 14.76
CA ALA A 461 -0.45 -5.50 14.53
C ALA A 461 -0.36 -5.85 13.03
N GLN A 462 -1.27 -5.35 12.18
CA GLN A 462 -1.14 -5.50 10.72
C GLN A 462 0.09 -4.78 10.19
N HIS A 463 0.35 -3.55 10.62
CA HIS A 463 1.53 -2.80 10.17
C HIS A 463 2.84 -3.55 10.50
N ALA A 464 2.95 -4.06 11.73
CA ALA A 464 4.06 -4.93 12.14
C ALA A 464 4.12 -6.24 11.32
N ALA A 465 2.97 -6.88 11.05
CA ALA A 465 2.89 -8.08 10.22
C ALA A 465 3.37 -7.82 8.79
N MET A 466 3.00 -6.70 8.17
CA MET A 466 3.40 -6.36 6.79
C MET A 466 4.91 -6.07 6.69
N ILE A 467 5.49 -5.40 7.68
CA ILE A 467 6.95 -5.20 7.77
C ILE A 467 7.66 -6.56 7.91
N GLY A 468 7.21 -7.41 8.84
CA GLY A 468 7.76 -8.76 9.02
C GLY A 468 7.62 -9.63 7.77
N LEU A 469 6.48 -9.55 7.09
CA LEU A 469 6.16 -10.26 5.85
C LEU A 469 7.08 -9.83 4.70
N SER A 470 7.33 -8.53 4.52
CA SER A 470 8.35 -8.04 3.57
C SER A 470 9.72 -8.62 3.92
N GLY A 471 10.10 -8.60 5.21
CA GLY A 471 11.35 -9.20 5.70
C GLY A 471 11.50 -10.71 5.47
N LEU A 472 10.40 -11.47 5.46
CA LEU A 472 10.38 -12.90 5.11
C LEU A 472 10.45 -13.12 3.59
N ILE A 473 9.72 -12.33 2.80
CA ILE A 473 9.70 -12.41 1.34
C ILE A 473 11.08 -12.03 0.75
N ASN A 474 11.78 -11.06 1.35
CA ASN A 474 13.18 -10.73 1.02
C ASN A 474 14.15 -11.90 1.26
N LYS A 475 13.76 -12.90 2.06
CA LYS A 475 14.50 -14.14 2.35
C LYS A 475 13.91 -15.36 1.63
N ALA A 476 13.10 -15.12 0.60
CA ALA A 476 12.37 -16.13 -0.18
C ALA A 476 11.43 -17.04 0.65
N VAL A 477 10.96 -16.56 1.81
CA VAL A 477 9.94 -17.23 2.62
C VAL A 477 8.57 -16.62 2.32
N MET A 478 7.62 -17.48 1.96
CA MET A 478 6.19 -17.17 1.95
C MET A 478 5.50 -17.97 3.06
N ILE A 479 4.55 -17.35 3.77
CA ILE A 479 3.82 -17.97 4.89
C ILE A 479 2.43 -18.43 4.44
N ASP A 480 1.86 -19.43 5.11
CA ASP A 480 0.54 -19.98 4.75
C ASP A 480 -0.64 -19.16 5.28
N ASP A 481 -0.48 -18.42 6.38
CA ASP A 481 -1.56 -17.69 7.06
C ASP A 481 -1.14 -16.30 7.58
N ILE A 482 -1.41 -15.27 6.77
CA ILE A 482 -1.19 -13.84 7.13
C ILE A 482 -2.15 -13.39 8.25
N PRO A 483 -3.48 -13.64 8.23
CA PRO A 483 -4.36 -13.26 9.34
C PRO A 483 -3.94 -13.80 10.71
N LYS A 484 -3.35 -15.01 10.76
CA LYS A 484 -2.79 -15.59 11.98
C LYS A 484 -1.48 -14.94 12.42
N MET A 485 -0.64 -14.47 11.49
CA MET A 485 0.49 -13.60 11.80
C MET A 485 0.03 -12.33 12.53
N ILE A 486 -1.02 -11.67 12.00
CA ILE A 486 -1.61 -10.47 12.59
C ILE A 486 -2.18 -10.77 13.99
N GLN A 487 -2.96 -11.84 14.15
CA GLN A 487 -3.54 -12.24 15.45
C GLN A 487 -2.46 -12.59 16.49
N MET A 488 -1.37 -13.25 16.09
CA MET A 488 -0.30 -13.61 17.02
C MET A 488 0.53 -12.39 17.43
N LEU A 489 0.78 -11.44 16.52
CA LEU A 489 1.45 -10.19 16.85
C LEU A 489 0.59 -9.30 17.76
N GLU A 490 -0.73 -9.19 17.53
CA GLU A 490 -1.65 -8.44 18.41
C GLU A 490 -1.53 -8.93 19.87
N ARG A 491 -1.61 -10.24 20.08
CA ARG A 491 -1.47 -10.87 21.40
C ARG A 491 -0.09 -10.73 22.03
N GLN A 492 0.94 -10.48 21.22
CA GLN A 492 2.32 -10.29 21.65
C GLN A 492 2.70 -8.82 21.88
N ILE A 493 1.84 -7.83 21.54
CA ILE A 493 2.11 -6.41 21.82
C ILE A 493 2.40 -6.22 23.33
N PRO A 494 3.61 -5.77 23.72
CA PRO A 494 3.97 -5.56 25.13
C PRO A 494 3.00 -4.59 25.82
N GLN A 495 2.70 -4.81 27.09
CA GLN A 495 1.71 -3.99 27.83
C GLN A 495 2.08 -2.50 27.82
N SER A 496 3.37 -2.16 27.85
CA SER A 496 3.88 -0.79 27.70
C SER A 496 3.57 -0.18 26.32
N SER A 497 3.77 -0.94 25.24
CA SER A 497 3.44 -0.50 23.88
C SER A 497 1.92 -0.42 23.67
N ARG A 498 1.15 -1.37 24.21
CA ARG A 498 -0.33 -1.33 24.21
C ARG A 498 -0.84 -0.11 24.97
N ALA A 499 -0.24 0.24 26.10
CA ALA A 499 -0.61 1.45 26.85
C ALA A 499 -0.34 2.74 26.06
N LYS A 500 0.77 2.84 25.32
CA LYS A 500 1.05 3.97 24.42
C LYS A 500 0.00 4.08 23.30
N ILE A 501 -0.24 2.99 22.56
CA ILE A 501 -1.24 2.92 21.48
C ILE A 501 -2.63 3.36 21.94
N LEU A 502 -2.98 3.10 23.20
CA LEU A 502 -4.26 3.49 23.79
C LEU A 502 -4.27 4.92 24.36
N ALA A 503 -3.12 5.46 24.79
CA ALA A 503 -2.98 6.87 25.16
C ALA A 503 -3.05 7.79 23.94
N ASP A 504 -2.45 7.37 22.81
CA ASP A 504 -2.48 8.09 21.54
C ASP A 504 -3.93 8.43 21.11
N ILE A 505 -4.90 7.51 21.35
CA ILE A 505 -6.34 7.72 21.07
C ILE A 505 -6.90 8.92 21.84
N ASP A 506 -6.59 9.04 23.12
CA ASP A 506 -7.11 10.09 24.01
C ASP A 506 -6.41 11.44 23.79
N GLU A 507 -5.16 11.43 23.31
CA GLU A 507 -4.40 12.62 22.94
C GLU A 507 -4.74 13.15 21.53
N GLU A 508 -5.12 12.28 20.58
CA GLU A 508 -5.34 12.63 19.17
C GLU A 508 -6.45 13.68 18.97
N ARG A 509 -6.12 14.75 18.24
CA ARG A 509 -7.02 15.88 17.95
C ARG A 509 -7.26 15.95 16.46
N THR A 510 -8.53 16.09 16.09
CA THR A 510 -8.92 16.20 14.68
C THR A 510 -8.41 17.51 14.09
N GLY A 511 -7.53 17.42 13.09
CA GLY A 511 -7.02 18.55 12.33
C GLY A 511 -8.05 19.18 11.40
N LEU A 512 -7.63 20.22 10.69
CA LEU A 512 -8.51 20.96 9.77
C LEU A 512 -8.78 20.18 8.48
N LEU A 513 -7.78 19.42 8.01
CA LEU A 513 -7.81 18.65 6.77
C LEU A 513 -8.16 17.16 6.98
N ASP A 514 -8.37 16.71 8.22
CA ASP A 514 -8.68 15.32 8.51
C ASP A 514 -10.08 14.96 7.99
N SER A 515 -10.16 13.94 7.13
CA SER A 515 -11.41 13.45 6.54
C SER A 515 -12.28 12.67 7.53
N HIS A 516 -11.65 12.00 8.50
CA HIS A 516 -12.29 11.30 9.61
C HIS A 516 -12.11 12.09 10.94
N PRO A 517 -13.01 11.98 11.93
CA PRO A 517 -12.80 12.55 13.26
C PRO A 517 -11.81 11.69 14.06
N SER A 518 -11.06 12.29 14.98
CA SER A 518 -10.16 11.55 15.88
C SER A 518 -10.95 10.61 16.80
N ASP A 519 -10.35 9.48 17.16
CA ASP A 519 -11.04 8.39 17.88
C ASP A 519 -11.63 8.85 19.22
N ALA A 520 -10.93 9.69 20.00
CA ALA A 520 -11.50 10.34 21.19
C ALA A 520 -12.79 11.15 20.90
N SER A 521 -12.86 11.84 19.76
CA SER A 521 -14.04 12.61 19.35
C SER A 521 -15.22 11.71 19.00
N ARG A 522 -14.94 10.55 18.38
CA ARG A 522 -15.93 9.52 18.02
C ARG A 522 -16.47 8.83 19.27
N ILE A 523 -15.59 8.38 20.16
CA ILE A 523 -15.93 7.80 21.47
C ILE A 523 -16.77 8.79 22.29
N ALA A 524 -16.39 10.07 22.33
CA ALA A 524 -17.16 11.12 23.03
C ALA A 524 -18.49 11.50 22.34
N ALA A 525 -18.74 11.08 21.10
CA ALA A 525 -20.04 11.18 20.42
C ALA A 525 -20.90 9.94 20.71
N ALA A 526 -20.32 8.74 20.60
CA ALA A 526 -20.97 7.47 20.93
C ALA A 526 -21.44 7.42 22.40
N ALA A 527 -20.63 7.91 23.34
CA ALA A 527 -20.97 7.98 24.76
C ALA A 527 -22.27 8.79 25.02
N LYS A 528 -22.49 9.89 24.30
CA LYS A 528 -23.68 10.76 24.44
C LYS A 528 -24.98 10.12 23.94
N CYS A 529 -24.91 8.97 23.27
CA CYS A 529 -26.10 8.23 22.88
C CYS A 529 -26.66 7.34 24.00
N GLU A 530 -25.87 7.09 25.06
CA GLU A 530 -26.22 6.24 26.22
C GLU A 530 -26.86 4.89 25.83
N ALA A 531 -26.43 4.34 24.70
CA ALA A 531 -27.09 3.21 24.06
C ALA A 531 -26.61 1.89 24.67
N PRO A 532 -27.52 1.01 25.16
CA PRO A 532 -27.14 -0.30 25.69
C PRO A 532 -26.74 -1.30 24.61
N GLY A 533 -27.02 -1.00 23.33
CA GLY A 533 -26.90 -1.93 22.21
C GLY A 533 -28.15 -2.81 22.04
N ILE A 534 -28.62 -2.95 20.80
CA ILE A 534 -29.67 -3.91 20.41
C ILE A 534 -29.12 -5.35 20.49
N TRP A 535 -27.83 -5.52 20.22
CA TRP A 535 -27.12 -6.80 20.20
C TRP A 535 -26.14 -6.87 21.37
N THR A 536 -26.25 -7.93 22.18
CA THR A 536 -25.52 -8.07 23.46
C THR A 536 -24.76 -9.40 23.59
N VAL A 537 -24.71 -10.21 22.53
CA VAL A 537 -23.97 -11.49 22.55
C VAL A 537 -22.49 -11.26 22.30
N GLU A 538 -21.68 -11.55 23.30
CA GLU A 538 -20.21 -11.47 23.28
C GLU A 538 -19.60 -12.88 23.21
N ARG A 539 -19.44 -13.38 21.99
CA ARG A 539 -18.75 -14.64 21.65
C ARG A 539 -17.63 -14.37 20.64
N PRO A 540 -16.62 -15.23 20.44
CA PRO A 540 -15.57 -14.97 19.45
C PRO A 540 -16.16 -14.85 18.03
N ALA A 541 -15.86 -13.78 17.29
CA ALA A 541 -16.49 -13.53 15.98
C ALA A 541 -16.23 -14.67 14.96
N ARG A 542 -15.10 -15.39 15.09
CA ARG A 542 -14.81 -16.62 14.32
C ARG A 542 -15.88 -17.71 14.39
N GLU A 543 -16.79 -17.70 15.37
CA GLU A 543 -17.90 -18.67 15.44
C GLU A 543 -19.04 -18.38 14.44
N LEU A 544 -19.03 -17.21 13.79
CA LEU A 544 -19.90 -16.92 12.64
C LEU A 544 -19.45 -17.65 11.35
N PHE A 545 -18.23 -18.20 11.35
CA PHE A 545 -17.57 -18.82 10.20
C PHE A 545 -17.27 -20.31 10.47
N ARG A 546 -17.83 -21.21 9.65
CA ARG A 546 -17.63 -22.66 9.73
C ARG A 546 -16.20 -23.09 9.40
N HIS A 547 -15.54 -22.40 8.48
CA HIS A 547 -14.25 -22.83 7.93
C HIS A 547 -13.16 -21.76 8.06
N TYR A 548 -13.23 -20.98 9.15
CA TYR A 548 -12.40 -19.82 9.44
C TYR A 548 -10.90 -20.03 9.15
N ASP A 549 -10.24 -21.03 9.75
CA ASP A 549 -8.78 -21.18 9.63
C ASP A 549 -8.35 -21.52 8.18
N ARG A 550 -9.22 -22.22 7.42
CA ARG A 550 -9.01 -22.47 5.98
C ARG A 550 -9.30 -21.23 5.14
N LEU A 551 -10.19 -20.34 5.59
CA LEU A 551 -10.45 -19.06 4.94
C LEU A 551 -9.22 -18.14 5.02
N CYS A 552 -8.53 -18.10 6.15
CA CYS A 552 -7.28 -17.35 6.33
C CYS A 552 -6.18 -17.79 5.34
N GLN A 553 -5.96 -19.10 5.20
CA GLN A 553 -5.00 -19.66 4.24
C GLN A 553 -5.39 -19.38 2.78
N ASN A 554 -6.67 -19.53 2.45
CA ASN A 554 -7.20 -19.20 1.13
C ASN A 554 -6.99 -17.71 0.77
N VAL A 555 -7.29 -16.81 1.71
CA VAL A 555 -7.07 -15.36 1.58
C VAL A 555 -5.59 -15.02 1.44
N THR A 556 -4.71 -15.72 2.15
CA THR A 556 -3.26 -15.56 2.02
C THR A 556 -2.76 -15.94 0.62
N GLN A 557 -3.30 -17.00 0.02
CA GLN A 557 -3.05 -17.35 -1.39
C GLN A 557 -3.61 -16.31 -2.37
N ASP A 558 -4.76 -15.70 -2.07
CA ASP A 558 -5.33 -14.62 -2.89
C ASP A 558 -4.47 -13.34 -2.83
N PHE A 559 -3.97 -12.97 -1.65
CA PHE A 559 -3.00 -11.87 -1.46
C PHE A 559 -1.76 -12.10 -2.32
N TYR A 560 -1.08 -13.25 -2.18
CA TYR A 560 0.10 -13.55 -2.99
C TYR A 560 -0.19 -13.60 -4.49
N ARG A 561 -1.35 -14.13 -4.91
CA ARG A 561 -1.75 -14.10 -6.32
C ARG A 561 -1.92 -12.67 -6.83
N ASN A 562 -2.58 -11.81 -6.07
CA ASN A 562 -2.88 -10.45 -6.48
C ASN A 562 -1.59 -9.59 -6.52
N GLN A 563 -0.56 -9.93 -5.73
CA GLN A 563 0.79 -9.34 -5.83
C GLN A 563 1.61 -9.91 -6.99
N ILE A 564 1.70 -11.24 -7.14
CA ILE A 564 2.62 -11.90 -8.11
C ILE A 564 2.05 -11.96 -9.53
N GLY A 565 0.72 -11.97 -9.68
CA GLY A 565 0.03 -12.22 -10.94
C GLY A 565 -0.12 -13.71 -11.31
N ARG A 566 0.38 -14.65 -10.49
CA ARG A 566 0.14 -16.11 -10.62
C ARG A 566 -0.45 -16.70 -9.35
N LEU A 567 -1.18 -17.80 -9.46
CA LEU A 567 -1.52 -18.60 -8.29
C LEU A 567 -0.24 -19.25 -7.73
N ILE A 568 -0.08 -19.22 -6.41
CA ILE A 568 0.97 -19.92 -5.68
C ILE A 568 0.47 -21.33 -5.34
N ASN A 569 1.30 -22.36 -5.55
CA ASN A 569 0.99 -23.71 -5.08
C ASN A 569 1.11 -23.74 -3.54
N PRO A 570 0.14 -24.30 -2.79
CA PRO A 570 0.24 -24.43 -1.34
C PRO A 570 1.57 -25.02 -0.82
N ASP A 571 2.23 -25.90 -1.58
CA ASP A 571 3.55 -26.46 -1.20
C ASP A 571 4.69 -25.42 -1.20
N GLU A 572 4.52 -24.25 -1.84
CA GLU A 572 5.46 -23.12 -1.77
C GLU A 572 5.30 -22.29 -0.48
N LEU A 573 4.24 -22.52 0.31
CA LEU A 573 3.93 -21.78 1.53
C LEU A 573 4.40 -22.54 2.77
N GLN A 574 4.96 -21.82 3.73
CA GLN A 574 5.49 -22.39 4.97
C GLN A 574 4.57 -22.10 6.16
N PRO A 575 4.32 -23.06 7.07
CA PRO A 575 3.53 -22.83 8.28
C PRO A 575 4.05 -21.63 9.08
N VAL A 576 3.18 -20.63 9.26
CA VAL A 576 3.53 -19.32 9.84
C VAL A 576 4.15 -19.42 11.23
N GLU A 577 3.79 -20.44 12.01
CA GLU A 577 4.31 -20.66 13.37
C GLU A 577 5.82 -20.92 13.40
N LYS A 578 6.38 -21.49 12.32
CA LYS A 578 7.84 -21.71 12.19
C LYS A 578 8.62 -20.40 12.16
N HIS A 579 7.99 -19.34 11.65
CA HIS A 579 8.61 -18.02 11.46
C HIS A 579 8.28 -17.04 12.59
N LEU A 580 7.20 -17.29 13.33
CA LEU A 580 6.81 -16.53 14.51
C LEU A 580 7.62 -16.87 15.78
N ALA A 581 8.32 -18.00 15.81
CA ALA A 581 9.22 -18.34 16.92
C ALA A 581 10.31 -17.28 17.16
N GLY A 582 10.75 -16.57 16.11
CA GLY A 582 11.71 -15.46 16.20
C GLY A 582 11.13 -14.13 16.71
N PHE A 583 9.80 -13.99 16.79
CA PHE A 583 9.12 -12.82 17.37
C PHE A 583 8.77 -13.03 18.86
N ALA A 584 8.80 -14.27 19.35
CA ALA A 584 8.37 -14.63 20.70
C ALA A 584 9.50 -14.62 21.76
N GLY A 585 10.59 -13.90 21.51
CA GLY A 585 11.83 -13.99 22.31
C GLY A 585 12.78 -12.80 22.18
N GLY A 586 12.24 -11.57 22.15
CA GLY A 586 12.97 -10.31 22.38
C GLY A 586 12.51 -9.68 23.69
#